data_AF-A0AAU9TRI3-F1
#
_entry.id   AF-A0AAU9TRI3-F1
#
_cell.length_a   1.000
_cell.length_b   1.000
_cell.length_c   1.000
_cell.angle_alpha   90.00
_cell.angle_beta   90.00
_cell.angle_gamma   90.00
#
_symmetry.space_group_name_H-M   'P 1'
#
loop_
_entity.id
_entity.type
_entity.pdbx_description
1 polymer ?
#
loop_
_entity_poly.entity_id
_entity_poly.type
_entity_poly.pdbx_seq_one_letter_code
_entity_poly.pdbx_strand_id
1 'polypeptide(L)'
;MFKHFFIEDLSIIALLLEEEDKTKKREKRMAVHPMLKKRKLEGEYWTLFKELVDDEKIFFIYFRMSRYQFDILLNKIELLITKQDTVFKEALSPKEKLAVCLRFLATGDSFVSIAFSYRLGVSTVHKIVKEVCSAIKERLMSETMPVPTKEQWQKIAEEFWNTWNFPNCIGAIDGKHVQITASANSGSQFFNYKKNFFNRVDGNCGR
;
A
#
# COMPACT_ATOMS: atom_id res chain seq x y z
N MET A 1 16.07 46.20 -17.71
CA MET A 1 17.06 45.40 -18.47
C MET A 1 16.40 44.60 -19.60
N PHE A 2 15.38 45.16 -20.27
CA PHE A 2 14.71 44.54 -21.44
C PHE A 2 14.16 45.67 -22.32
N LYS A 3 15.04 46.37 -23.03
CA LYS A 3 14.69 47.39 -24.02
C LYS A 3 15.63 47.25 -25.22
N HIS A 4 15.48 46.16 -25.95
CA HIS A 4 15.83 45.99 -27.37
C HIS A 4 15.61 44.52 -27.72
N PHE A 5 14.34 44.16 -27.89
CA PHE A 5 13.97 43.04 -28.76
C PHE A 5 13.44 43.70 -30.02
N PHE A 6 14.18 43.62 -31.12
CA PHE A 6 13.69 44.08 -32.42
C PHE A 6 12.67 43.06 -32.95
N ILE A 7 11.80 43.49 -33.86
CA ILE A 7 10.74 42.63 -34.43
C ILE A 7 11.32 41.35 -35.05
N GLU A 8 12.56 41.42 -35.54
CA GLU A 8 13.33 40.31 -36.09
C GLU A 8 13.71 39.26 -35.02
N ASP A 9 13.99 39.66 -33.78
CA ASP A 9 14.30 38.73 -32.69
C ASP A 9 13.05 37.93 -32.29
N LEU A 10 11.88 38.58 -32.31
CA LEU A 10 10.59 37.94 -32.03
C LEU A 10 10.17 36.96 -33.13
N SER A 11 10.44 37.28 -34.40
CA SER A 11 10.14 36.38 -35.51
C SER A 11 11.07 35.16 -35.53
N ILE A 12 12.34 35.31 -35.16
CA ILE A 12 13.27 34.19 -34.97
C ILE A 12 12.80 33.28 -33.83
N ILE A 13 12.39 33.85 -32.69
CA ILE A 13 11.84 33.06 -31.57
C ILE A 13 10.57 32.31 -32.00
N ALA A 14 9.67 32.97 -32.72
CA ALA A 14 8.45 32.33 -33.21
C ALA A 14 8.75 31.18 -34.19
N LEU A 15 9.70 31.37 -35.11
CA LEU A 15 10.15 30.32 -36.03
C LEU A 15 10.78 29.14 -35.29
N LEU A 16 11.64 29.41 -34.29
CA LEU A 16 12.26 28.37 -33.46
C LEU A 16 11.20 27.57 -32.68
N LEU A 17 10.20 28.24 -32.10
CA LEU A 17 9.10 27.58 -31.39
C LEU A 17 8.24 26.73 -32.33
N GLU A 18 7.95 27.21 -33.54
CA GLU A 18 7.24 26.42 -34.55
C GLU A 18 8.04 25.19 -35.01
N GLU A 19 9.37 25.32 -35.12
CA GLU A 19 10.27 24.21 -35.46
C GLU A 19 10.37 23.19 -34.32
N GLU A 20 10.36 23.65 -33.06
CA GLU A 20 10.29 22.81 -31.86
C GLU A 20 8.95 22.05 -31.78
N ASP A 21 7.84 22.70 -32.12
CA ASP A 21 6.52 22.06 -32.15
C ASP A 21 6.37 21.07 -33.32
N LYS A 22 6.99 21.34 -34.48
CA LYS A 22 7.09 20.40 -35.60
C LYS A 22 7.98 19.18 -35.28
N THR A 23 8.98 19.34 -34.41
CA THR A 23 9.89 18.26 -33.99
C THR A 23 9.41 17.47 -32.77
N LYS A 24 8.38 17.94 -32.05
CA LYS A 24 7.62 17.15 -31.05
C LYS A 24 6.84 16.02 -31.73
N LYS A 25 7.55 15.02 -32.27
CA LYS A 25 7.00 13.70 -32.58
C LYS A 25 6.36 13.19 -31.29
N ARG A 26 5.05 12.97 -31.31
CA ARG A 26 4.31 12.31 -30.23
C ARG A 26 5.10 11.09 -29.79
N GLU A 27 5.62 11.11 -28.55
CA GLU A 27 6.28 9.94 -27.98
C GLU A 27 5.32 8.76 -28.06
N LYS A 28 5.74 7.70 -28.77
CA LYS A 28 4.92 6.51 -28.91
C LYS A 28 4.64 5.97 -27.51
N ARG A 29 3.36 5.82 -27.15
CA ARG A 29 2.94 5.22 -25.87
C ARG A 29 3.59 3.84 -25.73
N MET A 30 4.56 3.73 -24.83
CA MET A 30 5.17 2.44 -24.51
C MET A 30 4.18 1.60 -23.72
N ALA A 31 3.85 0.39 -24.21
CA ALA A 31 2.91 -0.50 -23.53
C ALA A 31 3.41 -0.96 -22.14
N VAL A 32 4.73 -1.12 -21.99
CA VAL A 32 5.42 -1.44 -20.73
C VAL A 32 6.78 -0.75 -20.75
N HIS A 33 7.11 -0.02 -19.68
CA HIS A 33 8.39 0.64 -19.51
C HIS A 33 9.54 -0.40 -19.48
N PRO A 34 10.70 -0.17 -20.14
CA PRO A 34 11.78 -1.15 -20.23
C PRO A 34 12.27 -1.70 -18.88
N MET A 35 12.29 -0.84 -17.86
CA MET A 35 12.64 -1.22 -16.48
C MET A 35 11.75 -2.37 -15.95
N LEU A 36 10.45 -2.34 -16.26
CA LEU A 36 9.50 -3.36 -15.78
C LEU A 36 9.66 -4.69 -16.53
N LYS A 37 10.25 -4.68 -17.74
CA LYS A 37 10.56 -5.93 -18.47
C LYS A 37 11.63 -6.76 -17.76
N LYS A 38 12.48 -6.11 -16.96
CA LYS A 38 13.53 -6.77 -16.17
C LYS A 38 13.04 -7.36 -14.84
N ARG A 39 11.72 -7.49 -14.62
CA ARG A 39 11.13 -8.03 -13.38
C ARG A 39 11.74 -9.36 -12.93
N LYS A 40 11.93 -10.32 -13.83
CA LYS A 40 12.47 -11.65 -13.50
C LYS A 40 13.96 -11.65 -13.14
N LEU A 41 14.69 -10.62 -13.56
CA LEU A 41 16.15 -10.52 -13.39
C LEU A 41 16.53 -9.62 -12.21
N GLU A 42 15.83 -8.50 -12.06
CA GLU A 42 16.18 -7.44 -11.09
C GLU A 42 15.07 -7.17 -10.06
N GLY A 43 13.90 -7.83 -10.18
CA GLY A 43 12.81 -7.63 -9.24
C GLY A 43 13.08 -8.30 -7.90
N GLU A 44 12.79 -7.60 -6.80
CA GLU A 44 13.04 -8.05 -5.43
C GLU A 44 12.46 -9.45 -5.14
N TYR A 45 11.31 -9.81 -5.71
CA TYR A 45 10.76 -11.16 -5.58
C TYR A 45 11.65 -12.25 -6.19
N TRP A 46 12.33 -11.97 -7.30
CA TRP A 46 13.13 -12.99 -7.99
C TRP A 46 14.57 -13.06 -7.48
N THR A 47 15.10 -11.93 -7.01
CA THR A 47 16.47 -11.83 -6.49
C THR A 47 16.54 -12.16 -5.00
N LEU A 48 15.70 -11.54 -4.16
CA LEU A 48 15.82 -11.60 -2.70
C LEU A 48 14.99 -12.73 -2.08
N PHE A 49 13.84 -13.09 -2.66
CA PHE A 49 12.91 -14.01 -2.01
C PHE A 49 13.52 -15.39 -1.71
N LYS A 50 14.44 -15.89 -2.54
CA LYS A 50 15.12 -17.17 -2.28
C LYS A 50 15.95 -17.11 -1.00
N GLU A 51 16.74 -16.05 -0.85
CA GLU A 51 17.56 -15.82 0.35
C GLU A 51 16.70 -15.63 1.59
N LEU A 52 15.54 -14.96 1.47
CA LEU A 52 14.58 -14.83 2.57
C LEU A 52 14.06 -16.20 3.02
N VAL A 53 13.77 -17.09 2.08
CA VAL A 53 13.18 -18.41 2.37
C VAL A 53 14.17 -19.33 3.10
N ASP A 54 15.47 -19.10 2.94
CA ASP A 54 16.54 -19.86 3.58
C ASP A 54 16.80 -19.42 5.03
N ASP A 55 16.52 -18.16 5.38
CA ASP A 55 16.65 -17.62 6.75
C ASP A 55 15.28 -17.20 7.34
N GLU A 56 14.75 -18.03 8.24
CA GLU A 56 13.46 -17.79 8.90
C GLU A 56 13.40 -16.46 9.69
N LYS A 57 14.51 -16.02 10.29
CA LYS A 57 14.53 -14.77 11.05
C LYS A 57 14.40 -13.57 10.12
N ILE A 58 15.16 -13.58 9.03
CA ILE A 58 15.10 -12.52 8.03
C ILE A 58 13.73 -12.54 7.33
N PHE A 59 13.19 -13.72 7.02
CA PHE A 59 11.84 -13.88 6.49
C PHE A 59 10.80 -13.21 7.40
N PHE A 60 10.87 -13.50 8.69
CA PHE A 60 9.96 -12.91 9.67
C PHE A 60 10.12 -11.40 9.79
N ILE A 61 11.35 -10.87 9.77
CA ILE A 61 11.57 -9.41 9.79
C ILE A 61 10.96 -8.77 8.54
N TYR A 62 11.12 -9.42 7.39
CA TYR A 62 10.70 -8.90 6.10
C TYR A 62 9.18 -8.91 5.91
N PHE A 63 8.51 -10.00 6.27
CA PHE A 63 7.05 -10.18 6.09
C PHE A 63 6.22 -10.04 7.36
N ARG A 64 6.85 -9.92 8.55
CA ARG A 64 6.19 -9.97 9.88
C ARG A 64 5.36 -11.25 10.10
N MET A 65 5.76 -12.33 9.44
CA MET A 65 5.06 -13.61 9.42
C MET A 65 6.08 -14.73 9.23
N SER A 66 5.88 -15.88 9.91
CA SER A 66 6.72 -17.05 9.70
C SER A 66 6.47 -17.67 8.32
N ARG A 67 7.45 -18.41 7.79
CA ARG A 67 7.31 -19.11 6.50
C ARG A 67 6.17 -20.12 6.53
N TYR A 68 6.02 -20.84 7.64
CA TYR A 68 4.93 -21.78 7.84
C TYR A 68 3.54 -21.11 7.74
N GLN A 69 3.36 -19.98 8.41
CA GLN A 69 2.11 -19.21 8.33
C GLN A 69 1.89 -18.61 6.95
N PHE A 70 2.96 -18.18 6.28
CA PHE A 70 2.89 -17.69 4.91
C PHE A 70 2.34 -18.75 3.96
N ASP A 71 2.86 -19.98 4.03
CA ASP A 71 2.43 -21.07 3.16
C ASP A 71 0.99 -21.53 3.50
N ILE A 72 0.59 -21.55 4.78
CA ILE A 72 -0.82 -21.78 5.16
C ILE A 72 -1.73 -20.71 4.56
N LEU A 73 -1.36 -19.44 4.72
CA LEU A 73 -2.15 -18.32 4.23
C LEU A 73 -2.29 -18.39 2.71
N LEU A 74 -1.19 -18.67 2.01
CA LEU A 74 -1.17 -18.85 0.57
C LEU A 74 -2.16 -19.94 0.14
N ASN A 75 -2.10 -21.13 0.74
CA ASN A 75 -3.00 -22.23 0.41
C ASN A 75 -4.49 -21.87 0.62
N LYS A 76 -4.82 -21.06 1.62
CA LYS A 76 -6.20 -20.62 1.86
C LYS A 76 -6.73 -19.64 0.82
N ILE A 77 -5.88 -18.76 0.28
CA ILE A 77 -6.30 -17.68 -0.62
C ILE A 77 -5.97 -17.94 -2.10
N GLU A 78 -5.12 -18.91 -2.41
CA GLU A 78 -4.55 -19.16 -3.74
C GLU A 78 -5.62 -19.21 -4.83
N LEU A 79 -6.71 -19.93 -4.58
CA LEU A 79 -7.82 -20.07 -5.52
C LEU A 79 -8.52 -18.74 -5.83
N LEU A 80 -8.55 -17.80 -4.89
CA LEU A 80 -9.18 -16.48 -5.06
C LEU A 80 -8.27 -15.48 -5.78
N ILE A 81 -6.96 -15.62 -5.62
CA ILE A 81 -5.97 -14.68 -6.17
C ILE A 81 -5.29 -15.19 -7.44
N THR A 82 -5.54 -16.43 -7.88
CA THR A 82 -4.97 -16.96 -9.11
C THR A 82 -5.58 -16.25 -10.32
N LYS A 83 -4.73 -15.72 -11.20
CA LYS A 83 -5.16 -15.14 -12.48
C LYS A 83 -4.62 -15.98 -13.62
N GLN A 84 -5.40 -16.11 -14.67
CA GLN A 84 -4.98 -16.77 -15.90
C GLN A 84 -4.00 -15.88 -16.66
N ASP A 85 -3.02 -16.52 -17.28
CA ASP A 85 -2.13 -15.87 -18.23
C ASP A 85 -2.93 -15.36 -19.43
N THR A 86 -2.54 -14.18 -19.93
CA THR A 86 -3.08 -13.64 -21.17
C THR A 86 -2.02 -13.74 -22.25
N VAL A 87 -2.44 -13.88 -23.52
CA VAL A 87 -1.54 -13.95 -24.70
C VAL A 87 -0.49 -12.82 -24.72
N PHE A 88 -0.81 -11.67 -24.12
CA PHE A 88 0.06 -10.49 -24.12
C PHE A 88 0.86 -10.28 -22.82
N LYS A 89 0.49 -10.94 -21.71
CA LYS A 89 1.10 -10.74 -20.39
C LYS A 89 0.98 -11.99 -19.52
N GLU A 90 2.13 -12.44 -19.01
CA GLU A 90 2.25 -13.41 -17.94
C GLU A 90 1.65 -12.84 -16.64
N ALA A 91 0.73 -13.58 -16.05
CA ALA A 91 0.12 -13.27 -14.77
C ALA A 91 1.16 -13.36 -13.65
N LEU A 92 0.92 -12.59 -12.59
CA LEU A 92 1.71 -12.71 -11.37
C LEU A 92 1.28 -13.95 -10.61
N SER A 93 2.26 -14.73 -10.15
CA SER A 93 1.97 -15.92 -9.35
C SER A 93 1.26 -15.53 -8.05
N PRO A 94 0.36 -16.37 -7.52
CA PRO A 94 -0.28 -16.17 -6.21
C PRO A 94 0.74 -15.86 -5.10
N LYS A 95 1.87 -16.57 -5.11
CA LYS A 95 2.97 -16.40 -4.15
C LYS A 95 3.63 -15.03 -4.25
N GLU A 96 3.89 -14.54 -5.46
CA GLU A 96 4.44 -13.19 -5.69
C GLU A 96 3.45 -12.09 -5.26
N LYS A 97 2.16 -12.27 -5.56
CA LYS A 97 1.11 -11.34 -5.10
C LYS A 97 1.03 -11.26 -3.58
N LEU A 98 1.06 -12.41 -2.90
CA LEU A 98 1.04 -12.46 -1.45
C LEU A 98 2.28 -11.79 -0.86
N ALA A 99 3.47 -12.05 -1.42
CA ALA A 99 4.70 -11.41 -0.99
C ALA A 99 4.63 -9.87 -1.11
N VAL A 100 4.17 -9.35 -2.24
CA VAL A 100 3.99 -7.89 -2.44
C VAL A 100 3.01 -7.30 -1.42
N CYS A 101 1.89 -7.99 -1.16
CA CYS A 101 0.89 -7.52 -0.20
C CYS A 101 1.42 -7.53 1.24
N LEU A 102 2.03 -8.63 1.68
CA LEU A 102 2.62 -8.72 3.02
C LEU A 102 3.76 -7.74 3.21
N ARG A 103 4.58 -7.51 2.18
CA ARG A 103 5.62 -6.48 2.22
C ARG A 103 5.03 -5.09 2.50
N PHE A 104 3.93 -4.73 1.83
CA PHE A 104 3.22 -3.48 2.09
C PHE A 104 2.65 -3.42 3.51
N LEU A 105 2.02 -4.49 3.99
CA LEU A 105 1.43 -4.53 5.34
C LEU A 105 2.48 -4.49 6.45
N ALA A 106 3.63 -5.12 6.23
CA ALA A 106 4.73 -5.20 7.18
C ALA A 106 5.46 -3.87 7.40
N THR A 107 5.61 -3.06 6.35
CA THR A 107 6.36 -1.79 6.40
C THR A 107 5.49 -0.55 6.43
N GLY A 108 4.29 -0.60 5.86
CA GLY A 108 3.49 0.58 5.58
C GLY A 108 4.12 1.52 4.53
N ASP A 109 5.03 1.02 3.70
CA ASP A 109 5.70 1.80 2.65
C ASP A 109 4.72 2.22 1.53
N SER A 110 5.09 3.23 0.75
CA SER A 110 4.31 3.70 -0.39
C SER A 110 4.22 2.64 -1.50
N PHE A 111 3.07 2.62 -2.20
CA PHE A 111 2.91 1.76 -3.39
C PHE A 111 3.94 2.04 -4.48
N VAL A 112 4.44 3.29 -4.56
CA VAL A 112 5.45 3.70 -5.54
C VAL A 112 6.79 3.02 -5.24
N SER A 113 7.24 3.06 -3.98
CA SER A 113 8.48 2.41 -3.54
C SER A 113 8.46 0.90 -3.81
N ILE A 114 7.37 0.24 -3.41
CA ILE A 114 7.19 -1.21 -3.61
C ILE A 114 7.13 -1.54 -5.11
N ALA A 115 6.45 -0.73 -5.91
CA ALA A 115 6.38 -0.91 -7.36
C ALA A 115 7.77 -0.82 -8.01
N PHE A 116 8.61 0.13 -7.61
CA PHE A 116 9.97 0.23 -8.14
C PHE A 116 10.86 -0.95 -7.73
N SER A 117 10.74 -1.40 -6.49
CA SER A 117 11.58 -2.48 -5.92
C SER A 117 11.21 -3.85 -6.50
N TYR A 118 9.91 -4.15 -6.61
CA TYR A 118 9.41 -5.37 -7.24
C TYR A 118 9.35 -5.28 -8.77
N ARG A 119 9.71 -4.13 -9.37
CA ARG A 119 9.63 -3.87 -10.82
C ARG A 119 8.22 -4.11 -11.38
N LEU A 120 7.21 -3.62 -10.66
CA LEU A 120 5.79 -3.67 -11.03
C LEU A 120 5.23 -2.28 -11.35
N GLY A 121 4.07 -2.24 -12.01
CA GLY A 121 3.34 -0.98 -12.15
C GLY A 121 2.69 -0.58 -10.82
N VAL A 122 2.71 0.71 -10.48
CA VAL A 122 2.09 1.24 -9.25
C VAL A 122 0.61 0.85 -9.15
N SER A 123 -0.13 0.96 -10.25
CA SER A 123 -1.53 0.55 -10.32
C SER A 123 -1.73 -0.96 -10.14
N THR A 124 -0.75 -1.76 -10.55
CA THR A 124 -0.75 -3.22 -10.36
C THR A 124 -0.54 -3.57 -8.90
N VAL A 125 0.44 -2.95 -8.22
CA VAL A 125 0.67 -3.15 -6.78
C VAL A 125 -0.58 -2.80 -5.97
N HIS A 126 -1.19 -1.63 -6.24
CA HIS A 126 -2.43 -1.23 -5.57
C HIS A 126 -3.56 -2.24 -5.74
N LYS A 127 -3.74 -2.77 -6.96
CA LYS A 127 -4.75 -3.80 -7.24
C LYS A 127 -4.44 -5.10 -6.47
N ILE A 128 -3.19 -5.53 -6.44
CA ILE A 128 -2.75 -6.73 -5.71
C ILE A 128 -3.06 -6.60 -4.23
N VAL A 129 -2.67 -5.48 -3.61
CA VAL A 129 -2.90 -5.26 -2.17
C VAL A 129 -4.39 -5.31 -1.85
N LYS A 130 -5.24 -4.67 -2.67
CA LYS A 130 -6.70 -4.76 -2.48
C LYS A 130 -7.24 -6.17 -2.65
N GLU A 131 -6.86 -6.86 -3.72
CA GLU A 131 -7.31 -8.22 -4.05
C GLU A 131 -6.93 -9.22 -2.95
N VAL A 132 -5.67 -9.20 -2.51
CA VAL A 132 -5.16 -10.09 -1.47
C VAL A 132 -5.81 -9.78 -0.13
N CYS A 133 -5.91 -8.51 0.29
CA CYS A 133 -6.59 -8.15 1.53
C CYS A 133 -8.07 -8.57 1.54
N SER A 134 -8.77 -8.43 0.41
CA SER A 134 -10.15 -8.92 0.28
C SER A 134 -10.23 -10.44 0.40
N ALA A 135 -9.33 -11.18 -0.26
CA ALA A 135 -9.31 -12.64 -0.16
C ALA A 135 -8.97 -13.12 1.26
N ILE A 136 -8.04 -12.46 1.94
CA ILE A 136 -7.72 -12.74 3.34
C ILE A 136 -8.94 -12.49 4.23
N LYS A 137 -9.61 -11.34 4.07
CA LYS A 137 -10.84 -11.04 4.81
C LYS A 137 -11.90 -12.11 4.57
N GLU A 138 -12.16 -12.48 3.33
CA GLU A 138 -13.18 -13.47 3.00
C GLU A 138 -12.90 -14.84 3.65
N ARG A 139 -11.64 -15.27 3.69
CA ARG A 139 -11.26 -16.61 4.17
C ARG A 139 -10.98 -16.68 5.66
N LEU A 140 -10.49 -15.61 6.28
CA LEU A 140 -10.03 -15.64 7.68
C LEU A 140 -10.99 -14.89 8.63
N MET A 141 -11.84 -13.97 8.15
CA MET A 141 -12.67 -13.14 9.03
C MET A 141 -13.56 -13.96 9.98
N SER A 142 -14.15 -15.06 9.48
CA SER A 142 -15.00 -15.94 10.29
C SER A 142 -14.22 -16.68 11.38
N GLU A 143 -12.97 -17.05 11.12
CA GLU A 143 -12.11 -17.75 12.06
C GLU A 143 -11.51 -16.81 13.11
N THR A 144 -11.06 -15.63 12.69
CA THR A 144 -10.27 -14.71 13.55
C THR A 144 -11.10 -13.65 14.24
N MET A 145 -12.29 -13.34 13.72
CA MET A 145 -13.14 -12.27 14.22
C MET A 145 -14.62 -12.68 14.17
N PRO A 146 -15.02 -13.70 14.95
CA PRO A 146 -16.43 -14.08 15.07
C PRO A 146 -17.24 -12.92 15.63
N VAL A 147 -18.52 -12.84 15.27
CA VAL A 147 -19.42 -11.80 15.79
C VAL A 147 -19.62 -12.03 17.29
N PRO A 148 -19.16 -11.12 18.16
CA PRO A 148 -19.28 -11.31 19.59
C PRO A 148 -20.72 -11.16 20.08
N THR A 149 -21.09 -11.95 21.09
CA THR A 149 -22.41 -11.89 21.72
C THR A 149 -22.50 -10.74 22.73
N LYS A 150 -23.71 -10.39 23.16
CA LYS A 150 -23.93 -9.33 24.16
C LYS A 150 -23.20 -9.62 25.46
N GLU A 151 -23.18 -10.88 25.89
CA GLU A 151 -22.51 -11.33 27.11
C GLU A 151 -20.99 -11.16 27.02
N GLN A 152 -20.41 -11.43 25.85
CA GLN A 152 -18.98 -11.21 25.62
C GLN A 152 -18.63 -9.72 25.69
N TRP A 153 -19.47 -8.84 25.12
CA TRP A 153 -19.28 -7.39 25.24
C TRP A 153 -19.36 -6.90 26.68
N GLN A 154 -20.35 -7.38 27.44
CA GLN A 154 -20.51 -7.01 28.86
C GLN A 154 -19.28 -7.45 29.66
N LYS A 155 -18.80 -8.67 29.44
CA LYS A 155 -17.60 -9.19 30.10
C LYS A 155 -16.37 -8.35 29.80
N ILE A 156 -16.13 -7.98 28.54
CA ILE A 156 -15.01 -7.13 28.15
C ILE A 156 -15.12 -5.76 28.84
N ALA A 157 -16.30 -5.15 28.84
CA ALA A 157 -16.53 -3.86 29.50
C ALA A 157 -16.27 -3.91 31.02
N GLU A 158 -16.67 -4.98 31.68
CA GLU A 158 -16.38 -5.21 33.11
C GLU A 158 -14.88 -5.41 33.37
N GLU A 159 -14.17 -6.15 32.51
CA GLU A 159 -12.72 -6.35 32.63
C GLU A 159 -11.95 -5.04 32.50
N PHE A 160 -12.31 -4.19 31.54
CA PHE A 160 -11.72 -2.86 31.38
C PHE A 160 -12.04 -1.93 32.56
N TRP A 161 -13.26 -2.01 33.09
CA TRP A 161 -13.62 -1.26 34.29
C TRP A 161 -12.80 -1.70 35.50
N ASN A 162 -12.70 -3.00 35.75
CA ASN A 162 -11.98 -3.53 36.91
C ASN A 162 -10.46 -3.32 36.83
N THR A 163 -9.88 -3.35 35.63
CA THR A 163 -8.43 -3.22 35.45
C THR A 163 -7.97 -1.77 35.32
N TRP A 164 -8.74 -0.95 34.59
CA TRP A 164 -8.32 0.39 34.16
C TRP A 164 -9.28 1.50 34.59
N ASN A 165 -10.36 1.17 35.31
CA ASN A 165 -11.44 2.09 35.66
C ASN A 165 -12.02 2.82 34.42
N PHE A 166 -12.05 2.12 33.29
CA PHE A 166 -12.52 2.67 32.01
C PHE A 166 -13.92 2.12 31.69
N PRO A 167 -14.99 2.93 31.81
CA PRO A 167 -16.35 2.46 31.61
C PRO A 167 -16.64 2.20 30.13
N ASN A 168 -17.48 1.18 29.86
CA ASN A 168 -18.00 0.87 28.54
C ASN A 168 -16.92 0.65 27.46
N CYS A 169 -15.69 0.27 27.84
CA CYS A 169 -14.68 -0.12 26.87
C CYS A 169 -14.96 -1.52 26.34
N ILE A 170 -15.11 -1.64 25.03
CA ILE A 170 -15.32 -2.95 24.40
C ILE A 170 -14.08 -3.46 23.67
N GLY A 171 -12.95 -2.76 23.79
CA GLY A 171 -11.69 -3.14 23.19
C GLY A 171 -10.76 -1.97 23.03
N ALA A 172 -9.46 -2.26 22.91
CA ALA A 172 -8.44 -1.28 22.63
C ALA A 172 -7.75 -1.67 21.31
N ILE A 173 -7.54 -0.67 20.45
CA ILE A 173 -6.72 -0.80 19.24
C ILE A 173 -5.46 0.01 19.50
N ASP A 174 -4.30 -0.62 19.38
CA ASP A 174 -3.02 0.06 19.58
C ASP A 174 -2.79 1.15 18.51
N GLY A 175 -2.16 2.25 18.93
CA GLY A 175 -2.32 3.58 18.37
C GLY A 175 -1.95 3.72 16.89
N LYS A 176 -2.96 3.86 16.03
CA LYS A 176 -2.79 4.31 14.64
C LYS A 176 -3.12 5.80 14.53
N HIS A 177 -2.22 6.57 13.94
CA HIS A 177 -2.50 7.96 13.56
C HIS A 177 -3.32 7.95 12.27
N VAL A 178 -4.61 8.30 12.37
CA VAL A 178 -5.48 8.46 11.21
C VAL A 178 -5.56 9.95 10.89
N GLN A 179 -5.20 10.32 9.66
CA GLN A 179 -5.32 11.70 9.20
C GLN A 179 -6.79 12.09 9.15
N ILE A 180 -7.15 13.19 9.79
CA ILE A 180 -8.51 13.72 9.80
C ILE A 180 -8.54 15.12 9.18
N THR A 181 -9.69 15.51 8.66
CA THR A 181 -9.97 16.92 8.38
C THR A 181 -10.21 17.63 9.70
N ALA A 182 -9.59 18.79 9.93
CA ALA A 182 -9.79 19.56 11.15
C ALA A 182 -11.27 19.89 11.36
N SER A 183 -11.81 19.55 12.52
CA SER A 183 -13.12 20.04 12.93
C SER A 183 -13.07 21.54 13.21
N ALA A 184 -14.19 22.24 13.01
CA ALA A 184 -14.30 23.67 13.30
C ALA A 184 -13.92 23.94 14.77
N ASN A 185 -13.12 24.98 15.00
CA ASN A 185 -12.62 25.41 16.32
C ASN A 185 -11.68 24.42 17.05
N SER A 186 -11.06 23.45 16.37
CA SER A 186 -10.13 22.49 17.00
C SER A 186 -8.72 23.02 17.33
N GLY A 187 -8.39 24.25 16.91
CA GLY A 187 -7.09 24.86 17.16
C GLY A 187 -5.93 23.97 16.69
N SER A 188 -4.96 23.71 17.59
CA SER A 188 -3.82 22.83 17.35
C SER A 188 -3.98 21.41 17.93
N GLN A 189 -5.15 21.07 18.51
CA GLN A 189 -5.32 19.80 19.26
C GLN A 189 -5.08 18.54 18.43
N PHE A 190 -5.26 18.62 17.11
CA PHE A 190 -4.98 17.53 16.18
C PHE A 190 -3.85 17.86 15.19
N PHE A 191 -3.21 19.02 15.34
CA PHE A 191 -2.23 19.52 14.37
C PHE A 191 -0.83 18.97 14.66
N ASN A 192 -0.28 18.24 13.69
CA ASN A 192 1.09 17.71 13.76
C ASN A 192 2.09 18.70 13.12
N TYR A 193 3.38 18.61 13.48
CA TYR A 193 4.49 19.44 12.96
C TYR A 193 4.63 19.37 11.43
N LYS A 194 4.09 18.32 10.79
CA LYS A 194 4.01 18.18 9.33
C LYS A 194 2.87 18.96 8.66
N LYS A 195 2.25 19.91 9.38
CA LYS A 195 1.11 20.74 8.92
C LYS A 195 -0.16 19.96 8.57
N ASN A 196 -0.34 18.77 9.14
CA ASN A 196 -1.49 17.90 8.88
C ASN A 196 -2.24 17.62 10.20
N PHE A 197 -3.55 17.44 10.11
CA PHE A 197 -4.39 17.08 11.25
C PHE A 197 -4.54 15.56 11.39
N PHE A 198 -4.28 15.01 12.57
CA PHE A 198 -4.39 13.58 12.87
C PHE A 198 -5.19 13.37 14.15
N ASN A 199 -6.11 12.41 14.13
CA ASN A 199 -6.62 11.81 15.34
C ASN A 199 -5.72 10.64 15.70
N ARG A 200 -5.31 10.60 16.97
CA ARG A 200 -4.88 9.34 17.56
C ARG A 200 -6.13 8.49 17.71
N VAL A 201 -6.27 7.47 16.87
CA VAL A 201 -7.32 6.47 17.05
C VAL A 201 -6.80 5.49 18.08
N ASP A 202 -6.73 5.95 19.33
CA ASP A 202 -6.96 5.07 20.45
C ASP A 202 -8.46 4.81 20.39
N GLY A 203 -8.90 3.56 20.33
CA GLY A 203 -10.31 3.18 20.16
C GLY A 203 -11.21 3.68 21.29
N ASN A 204 -11.53 4.97 21.30
CA ASN A 204 -12.46 5.59 22.22
C ASN A 204 -13.82 5.68 21.52
N CYS A 205 -14.58 4.59 21.60
CA CYS A 205 -16.01 4.66 21.36
C CYS A 205 -16.66 5.21 22.63
N GLY A 206 -16.76 6.54 22.72
CA GLY A 206 -17.42 7.23 23.82
C GLY A 206 -18.14 8.47 23.31
N ARG A 207 -19.40 8.31 22.94
CA ARG A 207 -20.52 9.19 23.30
C ARG A 207 -21.81 8.38 23.32
#